data_AF-A0A356TGJ8-F1
#
_entry.id   AF-A0A356TGJ8-F1
#
_cell.length_a   1.000
_cell.length_b   1.000
_cell.length_c   1.000
_cell.angle_alpha   90.00
_cell.angle_beta   90.00
_cell.angle_gamma   90.00
#
_symmetry.space_group_name_H-M   'P 1'
#
loop_
_entity.id
_entity.type
_entity.pdbx_description
1 polymer ?
#
loop_
_entity_poly.entity_id
_entity_poly.type
_entity_poly.pdbx_seq_one_letter_code
_entity_poly.pdbx_strand_id
1 'polypeptide(L)'
;MNTHELAGLQAADPLGFLAAIGLLRVVTRRDQSARLRWIEAGTWRAVLDVSGSWNLPDVVMEDVERWRAGHAAVDFAIGAERKVQDLKPPPDDFRRLMESVNDDAEAASFVAAYATGVAVDGTGQSKPTSLHFCAGQQRFMDAVLDVRKTVTREDIVEALQGPWVGRSGPKSLRWRAASERYRALLSFDPSKEKPLTIPGAVWLGFQALPLFPVVPQGLRAVTTGFSGRGKRERFAWPVWSPPLSEDAVRVLVGTGRLAETTHEWRVARGVEQVFESAVIRSSQGYGNFAAADPR
;
A
#
# COMPACT_ATOMS: atom_id res chain seq x y z
N MET A 1 23.84 15.09 3.95
CA MET A 1 22.46 14.54 3.98
C MET A 1 21.62 15.47 3.13
N ASN A 2 21.03 14.96 2.06
CA ASN A 2 20.13 15.70 1.17
C ASN A 2 18.69 15.39 1.57
N THR A 3 17.84 16.40 1.49
CA THR A 3 16.44 16.32 1.92
C THR A 3 15.52 16.56 0.73
N HIS A 4 14.57 15.65 0.53
CA HIS A 4 13.54 15.75 -0.50
C HIS A 4 12.17 15.97 0.16
N GLU A 5 11.56 17.12 -0.09
CA GLU A 5 10.15 17.33 0.24
C GLU A 5 9.26 16.77 -0.88
N LEU A 6 8.33 15.90 -0.50
CA LEU A 6 7.53 15.11 -1.44
C LEU A 6 6.10 15.61 -1.44
N ALA A 7 5.85 16.72 -2.15
CA ALA A 7 4.56 17.42 -2.11
C ALA A 7 3.38 16.58 -2.59
N GLY A 8 3.59 15.54 -3.40
CA GLY A 8 2.54 14.60 -3.81
C GLY A 8 2.18 13.57 -2.72
N LEU A 9 3.09 13.29 -1.78
CA LEU A 9 2.92 12.23 -0.78
C LEU A 9 2.37 12.81 0.53
N GLN A 10 1.03 12.76 0.64
CA GLN A 10 0.28 13.35 1.74
C GLN A 10 -0.22 12.28 2.72
N ALA A 11 0.05 12.45 4.02
CA ALA A 11 -0.31 11.47 5.03
C ALA A 11 -1.83 11.39 5.29
N ALA A 12 -2.60 12.42 4.94
CA ALA A 12 -4.05 12.42 5.08
C ALA A 12 -4.76 11.53 4.03
N ASP A 13 -4.07 11.12 2.96
CA ASP A 13 -4.56 10.12 2.00
C ASP A 13 -3.86 8.77 2.28
N PRO A 14 -4.59 7.67 2.54
CA PRO A 14 -4.00 6.35 2.72
C PRO A 14 -3.04 5.96 1.58
N LEU A 15 -3.35 6.31 0.33
CA LEU A 15 -2.43 6.05 -0.78
C LEU A 15 -1.16 6.89 -0.67
N GLY A 16 -1.27 8.14 -0.22
CA GLY A 16 -0.13 9.03 -0.01
C GLY A 16 0.79 8.51 1.10
N PHE A 17 0.21 8.03 2.20
CA PHE A 17 0.94 7.35 3.27
C PHE A 17 1.64 6.09 2.78
N LEU A 18 0.91 5.17 2.13
CA LEU A 18 1.46 3.94 1.59
C LEU A 18 2.59 4.23 0.57
N ALA A 19 2.38 5.19 -0.34
CA ALA A 19 3.39 5.56 -1.31
C ALA A 19 4.65 6.16 -0.67
N ALA A 20 4.53 6.93 0.42
CA ALA A 20 5.68 7.48 1.14
C ALA A 20 6.55 6.40 1.78
N ILE A 21 5.94 5.46 2.51
CA ILE A 21 6.70 4.38 3.15
C ILE A 21 7.19 3.35 2.12
N GLY A 22 6.47 3.16 1.01
CA GLY A 22 6.93 2.35 -0.11
C GLY A 22 8.14 2.96 -0.83
N LEU A 23 8.17 4.28 -1.00
CA LEU A 23 9.35 5.00 -1.48
C LEU A 23 10.55 4.80 -0.56
N LEU A 24 10.36 4.90 0.77
CA LEU A 24 11.42 4.63 1.73
C LEU A 24 12.02 3.22 1.51
N ARG A 25 11.20 2.19 1.30
CA ARG A 25 11.69 0.83 0.99
C ARG A 25 12.48 0.76 -0.31
N VAL A 26 11.98 1.40 -1.37
CA VAL A 26 12.67 1.44 -2.67
C VAL A 26 14.04 2.09 -2.53
N VAL A 27 14.11 3.26 -1.88
CA VAL A 27 15.35 4.02 -1.73
C VAL A 27 16.32 3.34 -0.77
N THR A 28 15.84 2.67 0.29
CA THR A 28 16.68 1.97 1.28
C THR A 28 17.57 0.89 0.64
N ARG A 29 17.14 0.31 -0.48
CA ARG A 29 17.96 -0.67 -1.24
C ARG A 29 19.25 -0.07 -1.81
N ARG A 30 19.24 1.23 -2.14
CA ARG A 30 20.38 1.95 -2.69
C ARG A 30 21.08 2.82 -1.64
N ASP A 31 20.33 3.28 -0.63
CA ASP A 31 20.81 4.12 0.44
C ASP A 31 20.22 3.66 1.79
N GLN A 32 20.95 2.82 2.51
CA GLN A 32 20.52 2.31 3.83
C GLN A 32 20.40 3.41 4.91
N SER A 33 20.97 4.59 4.64
CA SER A 33 20.81 5.76 5.52
C SER A 33 19.52 6.53 5.27
N ALA A 34 18.73 6.16 4.25
CA ALA A 34 17.45 6.81 3.96
C ALA A 34 16.53 6.83 5.18
N ARG A 35 15.97 7.99 5.50
CA ARG A 35 15.02 8.18 6.60
C ARG A 35 13.82 8.96 6.13
N LEU A 36 12.64 8.58 6.60
CA LEU A 36 11.37 9.26 6.32
C LEU A 36 10.86 9.97 7.57
N ARG A 37 10.36 11.18 7.40
CA ARG A 37 9.58 11.92 8.41
C ARG A 37 8.44 12.68 7.75
N TRP A 38 7.57 13.24 8.59
CA TRP A 38 6.48 14.10 8.14
C TRP A 38 6.68 15.52 8.66
N ILE A 39 6.27 16.50 7.85
CA ILE A 39 6.20 17.90 8.26
C ILE A 39 4.78 18.42 8.06
N GLU A 40 4.34 19.30 8.94
CA GLU A 40 3.08 20.02 8.80
C GLU A 40 3.29 21.26 7.93
N ALA A 41 2.72 21.26 6.72
CA ALA A 41 2.82 22.35 5.75
C ALA A 41 1.44 22.64 5.14
N GLY A 42 0.45 22.91 6.00
CA GLY A 42 -0.99 22.98 5.67
C GLY A 42 -1.65 21.61 5.52
N THR A 43 -0.85 20.59 5.27
CA THR A 43 -1.16 19.15 5.32
C THR A 43 0.12 18.41 5.72
N TRP A 44 0.01 17.14 6.13
CA TRP A 44 1.15 16.31 6.51
C TRP A 44 1.88 15.79 5.26
N ARG A 45 3.04 16.38 4.96
CA ARG A 45 3.86 16.06 3.79
C ARG A 45 5.03 15.16 4.16
N ALA A 46 5.30 14.15 3.34
CA ALA A 46 6.47 13.30 3.49
C ALA A 46 7.77 14.06 3.16
N VAL A 47 8.80 13.80 3.96
CA VAL A 47 10.17 14.29 3.76
C VAL A 47 11.13 13.12 3.84
N LEU A 48 11.92 12.92 2.80
CA LEU A 48 12.91 11.86 2.72
C LEU A 48 14.32 12.44 2.82
N ASP A 49 15.04 12.04 3.85
CA ASP A 49 16.45 12.36 4.06
C ASP A 49 17.30 11.21 3.52
N VAL A 50 18.31 11.51 2.71
CA VAL A 50 19.21 10.55 2.06
C VAL A 50 20.67 11.01 2.18
N SER A 51 21.64 10.09 2.10
CA SER A 51 23.07 10.43 2.13
C SER A 51 23.59 10.99 0.80
N GLY A 52 23.06 10.46 -0.31
CA GLY A 52 23.51 10.78 -1.67
C GLY A 52 22.68 11.85 -2.38
N SER A 53 23.20 12.38 -3.49
CA SER A 53 22.44 13.26 -4.40
C SER A 53 21.68 12.42 -5.41
N TRP A 54 20.55 11.85 -4.97
CA TRP A 54 19.75 10.94 -5.79
C TRP A 54 18.65 11.68 -6.57
N ASN A 55 18.48 11.33 -7.84
CA ASN A 55 17.27 11.68 -8.59
C ASN A 55 16.20 10.62 -8.26
N LEU A 56 15.31 10.93 -7.31
CA LEU A 56 14.34 9.95 -6.79
C LEU A 56 13.46 9.31 -7.89
N PRO A 57 12.91 10.05 -8.87
CA PRO A 57 12.22 9.43 -10.00
C PRO A 57 13.03 8.38 -10.74
N ASP A 58 14.33 8.61 -10.95
CA ASP A 58 15.20 7.67 -11.64
C ASP A 58 15.48 6.44 -10.78
N VAL A 59 15.72 6.60 -9.47
CA VAL A 59 15.90 5.49 -8.53
C VAL A 59 14.66 4.57 -8.51
N VAL A 60 13.46 5.15 -8.52
CA VAL A 60 12.22 4.37 -8.54
C VAL A 60 12.02 3.70 -9.91
N MET A 61 12.38 4.37 -11.02
CA MET A 61 12.31 3.74 -12.35
C MET A 61 13.30 2.60 -12.53
N GLU A 62 14.52 2.72 -12.02
CA GLU A 62 15.49 1.61 -12.00
C GLU A 62 14.91 0.39 -11.26
N ASP A 63 14.24 0.62 -10.14
CA ASP A 63 13.55 -0.43 -9.39
C ASP A 63 12.37 -1.02 -10.19
N VAL A 64 11.55 -0.19 -10.85
CA VAL A 64 10.50 -0.66 -11.76
C VAL A 64 11.07 -1.57 -12.85
N GLU A 65 12.17 -1.18 -13.50
CA GLU A 65 12.80 -1.98 -14.55
C GLU A 65 13.36 -3.30 -14.00
N ARG A 66 13.95 -3.30 -12.80
CA ARG A 66 14.33 -4.54 -12.10
C ARG A 66 13.14 -5.48 -11.94
N TRP A 67 11.99 -4.95 -11.51
CA TRP A 67 10.76 -5.74 -11.36
C TRP A 67 10.16 -6.19 -12.69
N ARG A 68 10.34 -5.43 -13.78
CA ARG A 68 9.92 -5.80 -15.14
C ARG A 68 10.76 -6.92 -15.72
N ALA A 69 12.06 -6.97 -15.38
CA ALA A 69 12.95 -8.06 -15.78
C ALA A 69 12.58 -9.39 -15.12
N GLY A 70 11.95 -9.35 -13.95
CA GLY A 70 11.38 -10.51 -13.26
C GLY A 70 11.43 -10.33 -11.75
N HIS A 71 10.41 -10.83 -11.04
CA HIS A 71 10.35 -10.82 -9.59
C HIS A 71 9.39 -11.90 -9.05
N ALA A 72 9.90 -12.81 -8.23
CA ALA A 72 9.14 -13.95 -7.70
C ALA A 72 7.87 -13.54 -6.92
N ALA A 73 7.91 -12.36 -6.28
CA ALA A 73 6.74 -11.78 -5.58
C ALA A 73 5.49 -11.57 -6.46
N VAL A 74 5.61 -11.47 -7.79
CA VAL A 74 4.46 -11.20 -8.68
C VAL A 74 4.38 -12.14 -9.88
N ASP A 75 5.51 -12.70 -10.32
CA ASP A 75 5.56 -13.50 -11.54
C ASP A 75 4.82 -14.83 -11.43
N PHE A 76 4.62 -15.35 -10.20
CA PHE A 76 3.77 -16.52 -9.96
C PHE A 76 2.33 -16.35 -10.48
N ALA A 77 1.87 -15.10 -10.65
CA ALA A 77 0.51 -14.80 -11.12
C ALA A 77 0.39 -14.69 -12.66
N ILE A 78 1.51 -14.66 -13.39
CA ILE A 78 1.51 -14.58 -14.86
C ILE A 78 0.95 -15.88 -15.44
N GLY A 79 -0.14 -15.78 -16.21
CA GLY A 79 -0.79 -16.95 -16.80
C GLY A 79 -1.48 -17.88 -15.81
N ALA A 80 -1.44 -17.57 -14.51
CA ALA A 80 -2.04 -18.39 -13.47
C ALA A 80 -3.57 -18.33 -13.49
N GLU A 81 -4.18 -19.29 -12.79
CA GLU A 81 -5.63 -19.32 -12.63
C GLU A 81 -6.17 -18.07 -11.93
N ARG A 82 -7.45 -17.81 -12.19
CA ARG A 82 -8.18 -16.63 -11.69
C ARG A 82 -8.05 -16.43 -10.18
N LYS A 83 -8.07 -17.51 -9.40
CA LYS A 83 -7.97 -17.48 -7.93
C LYS A 83 -6.58 -17.06 -7.44
N VAL A 84 -5.53 -17.58 -8.09
CA VAL A 84 -4.14 -17.20 -7.80
C VAL A 84 -3.90 -15.73 -8.11
N GLN A 85 -4.37 -15.29 -9.29
CA GLN A 85 -4.31 -13.88 -9.70
C GLN A 85 -5.09 -12.94 -8.75
N ASP A 86 -6.11 -13.44 -8.05
CA ASP A 86 -6.87 -12.65 -7.09
C ASP A 86 -6.40 -12.82 -5.62
N LEU A 87 -5.25 -13.44 -5.38
CA LEU A 87 -4.72 -13.75 -4.04
C LEU A 87 -5.69 -14.57 -3.16
N LYS A 88 -6.50 -15.42 -3.78
CA LYS A 88 -7.40 -16.37 -3.09
C LYS A 88 -7.14 -17.83 -3.51
N PRO A 89 -5.88 -18.28 -3.58
CA PRO A 89 -5.62 -19.69 -3.83
C PRO A 89 -6.03 -20.55 -2.62
N PRO A 90 -6.26 -21.86 -2.81
CA PRO A 90 -6.34 -22.81 -1.71
C PRO A 90 -5.14 -22.69 -0.75
N PRO A 91 -5.30 -23.02 0.55
CA PRO A 91 -4.22 -22.91 1.53
C PRO A 91 -2.95 -23.72 1.20
N ASP A 92 -3.11 -24.91 0.60
CA ASP A 92 -1.98 -25.75 0.19
C ASP A 92 -1.17 -25.10 -0.95
N ASP A 93 -1.85 -24.47 -1.90
CA ASP A 93 -1.23 -23.72 -2.99
C ASP A 93 -0.50 -22.48 -2.46
N PHE A 94 -1.09 -21.80 -1.48
CA PHE A 94 -0.45 -20.66 -0.82
C PHE A 94 0.79 -21.08 -0.03
N ARG A 95 0.76 -22.22 0.66
CA ARG A 95 1.93 -22.78 1.34
C ARG A 95 3.05 -23.12 0.37
N ARG A 96 2.74 -23.74 -0.76
CA ARG A 96 3.71 -23.99 -1.84
C ARG A 96 4.31 -22.70 -2.40
N LEU A 97 3.50 -21.64 -2.55
CA LEU A 97 4.01 -20.33 -2.94
C LEU A 97 4.99 -19.76 -1.89
N MET A 98 4.65 -19.81 -0.59
CA MET A 98 5.56 -19.38 0.48
C MET A 98 6.88 -20.15 0.48
N GLU A 99 6.82 -21.47 0.30
CA GLU A 99 8.01 -22.33 0.21
C GLU A 99 8.88 -21.96 -1.00
N SER A 100 8.27 -21.65 -2.15
CA SER A 100 9.01 -21.30 -3.37
C SER A 100 9.81 -20.00 -3.30
N VAL A 101 9.50 -19.14 -2.33
CA VAL A 101 10.19 -17.84 -2.14
C VAL A 101 11.03 -17.80 -0.86
N ASN A 102 11.21 -18.93 -0.17
CA ASN A 102 11.86 -18.96 1.15
C ASN A 102 13.32 -18.47 1.12
N ASP A 103 14.01 -18.65 0.00
CA ASP A 103 15.40 -18.20 -0.20
C ASP A 103 15.49 -16.77 -0.78
N ASP A 104 14.36 -16.13 -1.07
CA ASP A 104 14.26 -14.75 -1.52
C ASP A 104 13.54 -13.91 -0.46
N ALA A 105 14.32 -13.27 0.41
CA ALA A 105 13.79 -12.49 1.53
C ALA A 105 12.86 -11.34 1.07
N GLU A 106 13.10 -10.74 -0.10
CA GLU A 106 12.23 -9.69 -0.62
C GLU A 106 10.90 -10.30 -1.04
N ALA A 107 10.90 -11.35 -1.85
CA ALA A 107 9.69 -12.03 -2.28
C ALA A 107 8.91 -12.64 -1.12
N ALA A 108 9.58 -13.29 -0.16
CA ALA A 108 8.96 -13.80 1.06
C ALA A 108 8.22 -12.71 1.85
N SER A 109 8.82 -11.52 1.96
CA SER A 109 8.20 -10.39 2.66
C SER A 109 6.92 -9.89 1.97
N PHE A 110 6.86 -9.95 0.64
CA PHE A 110 5.66 -9.64 -0.13
C PHE A 110 4.61 -10.74 -0.01
N VAL A 111 4.99 -12.02 -0.13
CA VAL A 111 4.06 -13.14 0.00
C VAL A 111 3.43 -13.17 1.39
N ALA A 112 4.20 -12.90 2.45
CA ALA A 112 3.68 -12.74 3.81
C ALA A 112 2.67 -11.60 3.96
N ALA A 113 2.71 -10.59 3.09
CA ALA A 113 1.74 -9.49 3.05
C ALA A 113 0.50 -9.78 2.19
N TYR A 114 0.45 -10.91 1.47
CA TYR A 114 -0.69 -11.26 0.63
C TYR A 114 -1.78 -12.03 1.36
N ALA A 115 -1.40 -13.03 2.15
CA ALA A 115 -2.32 -13.88 2.91
C ALA A 115 -1.55 -14.70 3.95
N THR A 116 -2.24 -15.65 4.60
CA THR A 116 -1.63 -16.71 5.41
C THR A 116 -2.21 -18.06 5.01
N GLY A 117 -1.38 -19.11 5.04
CA GLY A 117 -1.81 -20.49 4.77
C GLY A 117 -2.61 -21.15 5.89
N VAL A 118 -2.89 -20.43 6.99
CA VAL A 118 -3.59 -20.94 8.19
C VAL A 118 -5.08 -20.61 8.17
N ALA A 119 -5.46 -19.42 7.72
CA ALA A 119 -6.82 -18.93 7.83
C ALA A 119 -7.53 -18.88 6.47
N VAL A 120 -8.75 -19.41 6.43
CA VAL A 120 -9.57 -19.50 5.23
C VAL A 120 -10.75 -18.54 5.27
N ASP A 121 -11.27 -18.22 4.09
CA ASP A 121 -12.56 -17.57 3.91
C ASP A 121 -13.74 -18.56 4.00
N GLY A 122 -14.97 -18.06 3.82
CA GLY A 122 -16.18 -18.89 3.88
C GLY A 122 -16.30 -19.93 2.77
N THR A 123 -15.38 -19.93 1.79
CA THR A 123 -15.30 -20.88 0.67
C THR A 123 -14.07 -21.78 0.77
N GLY A 124 -13.37 -21.77 1.90
CA GLY A 124 -12.17 -22.58 2.13
C GLY A 124 -10.91 -22.08 1.40
N GLN A 125 -10.94 -20.90 0.78
CA GLN A 125 -9.76 -20.31 0.13
C GLN A 125 -8.95 -19.50 1.13
N SER A 126 -7.66 -19.27 0.85
CA SER A 126 -6.83 -18.39 1.69
C SER A 126 -7.45 -17.00 1.78
N LYS A 127 -7.55 -16.45 2.99
CA LYS A 127 -8.09 -15.10 3.17
C LYS A 127 -7.00 -14.06 2.83
N PRO A 128 -7.23 -13.19 1.83
CA PRO A 128 -6.23 -12.19 1.43
C PRO A 128 -6.11 -11.07 2.47
N THR A 129 -5.05 -10.28 2.32
CA THR A 129 -4.79 -9.04 3.04
C THR A 129 -5.98 -8.10 3.04
N SER A 130 -6.13 -7.33 4.11
CA SER A 130 -7.14 -6.28 4.22
C SER A 130 -6.92 -5.14 3.21
N LEU A 131 -5.75 -5.06 2.56
CA LEU A 131 -5.49 -4.19 1.40
C LEU A 131 -6.05 -4.73 0.07
N HIS A 132 -6.68 -5.91 0.06
CA HIS A 132 -7.35 -6.48 -1.11
C HIS A 132 -8.72 -5.84 -1.34
N PHE A 133 -8.74 -4.86 -2.25
CA PHE A 133 -9.94 -4.08 -2.62
C PHE A 133 -10.52 -4.43 -3.99
N CYS A 134 -9.93 -5.42 -4.67
CA CYS A 134 -10.38 -5.89 -5.98
C CYS A 134 -11.58 -6.84 -5.84
N ALA A 135 -12.47 -6.84 -6.83
CA ALA A 135 -13.60 -7.77 -6.92
C ALA A 135 -14.08 -7.86 -8.38
N GLY A 136 -15.11 -8.69 -8.63
CA GLY A 136 -15.72 -8.78 -9.95
C GLY A 136 -14.70 -9.12 -11.04
N GLN A 137 -14.61 -8.32 -12.11
CA GLN A 137 -13.68 -8.57 -13.21
C GLN A 137 -12.24 -8.12 -12.92
N GLN A 138 -11.99 -7.43 -11.81
CA GLN A 138 -10.65 -7.00 -11.43
C GLN A 138 -10.05 -7.96 -10.40
N ARG A 139 -8.85 -8.46 -10.70
CA ARG A 139 -8.05 -9.30 -9.81
C ARG A 139 -6.88 -8.50 -9.25
N PHE A 140 -6.47 -8.77 -8.02
CA PHE A 140 -5.43 -7.99 -7.36
C PHE A 140 -4.08 -8.04 -8.09
N MET A 141 -3.54 -9.23 -8.35
CA MET A 141 -2.23 -9.35 -9.03
C MET A 141 -2.30 -8.91 -10.48
N ASP A 142 -3.44 -9.07 -11.15
CA ASP A 142 -3.63 -8.49 -12.48
C ASP A 142 -3.50 -6.95 -12.48
N ALA A 143 -3.95 -6.28 -11.42
CA ALA A 143 -3.81 -4.83 -11.30
C ALA A 143 -2.36 -4.44 -11.00
N VAL A 144 -1.67 -5.19 -10.13
CA VAL A 144 -0.24 -5.00 -9.87
C VAL A 144 0.60 -5.20 -11.12
N LEU A 145 0.39 -6.30 -11.86
CA LEU A 145 1.10 -6.62 -13.10
C LEU A 145 0.85 -5.57 -14.20
N ASP A 146 -0.39 -5.07 -14.30
CA ASP A 146 -0.74 -3.98 -15.23
C ASP A 146 -0.02 -2.67 -14.88
N VAL A 147 -0.01 -2.27 -13.60
CA VAL A 147 0.74 -1.09 -13.15
C VAL A 147 2.25 -1.27 -13.36
N ARG A 148 2.82 -2.42 -12.97
CA ARG A 148 4.23 -2.75 -13.23
C ARG A 148 4.57 -2.56 -14.71
N LYS A 149 3.71 -3.05 -15.61
CA LYS A 149 3.92 -2.96 -17.06
C LYS A 149 3.79 -1.54 -17.61
N THR A 150 2.91 -0.71 -17.04
CA THR A 150 2.47 0.54 -17.66
C THR A 150 2.92 1.82 -16.97
N VAL A 151 3.43 1.75 -15.73
CA VAL A 151 3.93 2.93 -15.00
C VAL A 151 5.11 3.58 -15.74
N THR A 152 5.12 4.90 -15.83
CA THR A 152 6.20 5.66 -16.48
C THR A 152 6.93 6.54 -15.47
N ARG A 153 8.04 7.13 -15.93
CA ARG A 153 8.79 8.09 -15.12
C ARG A 153 7.95 9.30 -14.77
N GLU A 154 7.11 9.77 -15.68
CA GLU A 154 6.20 10.90 -15.48
C GLU A 154 5.17 10.59 -14.38
N ASP A 155 4.66 9.35 -14.35
CA ASP A 155 3.75 8.92 -13.28
C ASP A 155 4.43 8.95 -11.90
N ILE A 156 5.73 8.66 -11.84
CA ILE A 156 6.50 8.73 -10.58
C ILE A 156 6.77 10.19 -10.20
N VAL A 157 7.12 11.04 -11.16
CA VAL A 157 7.28 12.48 -10.91
C VAL A 157 5.97 13.04 -10.34
N GLU A 158 4.83 12.72 -10.96
CA GLU A 158 3.50 13.09 -10.45
C GLU A 158 3.25 12.54 -9.04
N ALA A 159 3.57 11.26 -8.79
CA ALA A 159 3.40 10.66 -7.48
C ALA A 159 4.17 11.41 -6.38
N LEU A 160 5.43 11.77 -6.65
CA LEU A 160 6.33 12.40 -5.67
C LEU A 160 6.06 13.89 -5.49
N GLN A 161 5.77 14.62 -6.57
CA GLN A 161 5.68 16.08 -6.56
C GLN A 161 4.24 16.60 -6.53
N GLY A 162 3.29 15.80 -7.04
CA GLY A 162 1.93 16.25 -7.27
C GLY A 162 1.84 17.37 -8.34
N PRO A 163 0.65 17.96 -8.51
CA PRO A 163 -0.62 17.50 -7.97
C PRO A 163 -1.05 16.16 -8.59
N TRP A 164 -1.80 15.35 -7.84
CA TRP A 164 -2.30 14.05 -8.30
C TRP A 164 -3.57 14.18 -9.14
N VAL A 165 -3.40 14.25 -10.46
CA VAL A 165 -4.45 14.28 -11.48
C VAL A 165 -4.77 12.86 -11.96
N GLY A 166 -3.74 12.09 -12.29
CA GLY A 166 -3.82 10.74 -12.81
C GLY A 166 -4.23 10.63 -14.26
N ARG A 167 -4.20 9.40 -14.75
CA ARG A 167 -4.56 9.07 -16.13
C ARG A 167 -5.38 7.80 -16.23
N SER A 168 -6.13 7.71 -17.33
CA SER A 168 -6.86 6.49 -17.69
C SER A 168 -5.90 5.44 -18.29
N GLY A 169 -6.29 4.17 -18.24
CA GLY A 169 -5.52 3.06 -18.79
C GLY A 169 -5.06 2.09 -17.70
N PRO A 170 -4.15 2.52 -16.79
CA PRO A 170 -3.68 1.67 -15.70
C PRO A 170 -4.80 1.30 -14.72
N LYS A 171 -4.80 0.04 -14.28
CA LYS A 171 -5.70 -0.47 -13.25
C LYS A 171 -5.41 0.18 -11.90
N SER A 172 -6.45 0.36 -11.10
CA SER A 172 -6.36 0.96 -9.77
C SER A 172 -6.49 -0.09 -8.68
N LEU A 173 -5.63 -0.04 -7.65
CA LEU A 173 -5.80 -0.85 -6.43
C LEU A 173 -6.79 -0.24 -5.43
N ARG A 174 -7.40 0.92 -5.76
CA ARG A 174 -8.48 1.55 -5.00
C ARG A 174 -8.09 2.02 -3.59
N TRP A 175 -6.79 2.22 -3.35
CA TRP A 175 -6.23 2.70 -2.09
C TRP A 175 -6.23 4.24 -1.95
N ARG A 176 -6.53 4.98 -3.01
CA ARG A 176 -6.75 6.43 -2.84
C ARG A 176 -8.03 6.60 -2.03
N ALA A 177 -7.98 7.36 -0.94
CA ALA A 177 -9.22 7.73 -0.26
C ALA A 177 -10.09 8.43 -1.29
N ALA A 178 -11.23 7.82 -1.61
CA ALA A 178 -12.20 8.51 -2.41
C ALA A 178 -12.68 9.66 -1.53
N SER A 179 -12.40 10.92 -1.92
CA SER A 179 -13.48 11.89 -1.82
C SER A 179 -14.61 11.20 -2.57
N GLU A 180 -15.63 10.74 -1.84
CA GLU A 180 -16.67 9.90 -2.40
C GLU A 180 -17.05 10.52 -3.73
N ARG A 181 -16.85 9.77 -4.83
CA ARG A 181 -17.66 9.99 -6.03
C ARG A 181 -19.07 9.67 -5.57
N TYR A 182 -19.67 10.62 -4.86
CA TYR A 182 -21.05 10.59 -4.45
C TYR A 182 -21.80 10.43 -5.75
N ARG A 183 -22.19 9.19 -6.05
CA ARG A 183 -23.11 8.89 -7.16
C ARG A 183 -24.41 9.70 -6.99
N ALA A 184 -24.66 10.21 -5.79
CA ALA A 184 -25.75 11.11 -5.45
C ALA A 184 -25.49 12.61 -5.71
N LEU A 185 -24.24 13.05 -5.95
CA LEU A 185 -23.89 14.47 -6.16
C LEU A 185 -23.37 14.78 -7.57
N LEU A 186 -23.17 13.78 -8.42
CA LEU A 186 -22.77 13.99 -9.81
C LEU A 186 -24.00 14.15 -10.70
N SER A 187 -24.05 15.21 -11.50
CA SER A 187 -25.11 15.50 -12.47
C SER A 187 -25.08 14.62 -13.73
N PHE A 188 -24.13 13.68 -13.80
CA PHE A 188 -23.90 12.79 -14.93
C PHE A 188 -23.55 11.37 -14.44
N ASP A 189 -23.69 10.38 -15.34
CA ASP A 189 -23.41 8.98 -15.07
C ASP A 189 -21.89 8.71 -15.03
N PRO A 190 -21.29 8.48 -13.85
CA PRO A 190 -19.85 8.26 -13.71
C PRO A 190 -19.39 6.89 -14.22
N SER A 191 -20.31 6.01 -14.66
CA SER A 191 -19.96 4.71 -15.23
C SER A 191 -19.40 4.80 -16.66
N LYS A 192 -19.61 5.95 -17.33
CA LYS A 192 -19.14 6.20 -18.70
C LYS A 192 -17.71 6.75 -18.76
N GLU A 193 -17.15 7.23 -17.64
CA GLU A 193 -15.77 7.70 -17.57
C GLU A 193 -14.84 6.64 -16.99
N LYS A 194 -13.71 6.42 -17.65
CA LYS A 194 -12.67 5.54 -17.12
C LYS A 194 -12.10 6.15 -15.83
N PRO A 195 -12.00 5.40 -14.73
CA PRO A 195 -11.38 5.91 -13.51
C PRO A 195 -9.94 6.33 -13.79
N LEU A 196 -9.54 7.46 -13.21
CA LEU A 196 -8.15 7.91 -13.26
C LEU A 196 -7.36 7.22 -12.15
N THR A 197 -6.16 6.79 -12.49
CA THR A 197 -5.21 6.15 -11.58
C THR A 197 -3.98 7.04 -11.46
N ILE A 198 -3.34 7.08 -10.29
CA ILE A 198 -2.01 7.68 -10.07
C ILE A 198 -1.00 6.51 -10.08
N PRO A 199 -0.46 6.10 -11.25
CA PRO A 199 0.20 4.79 -11.36
C PRO A 199 1.47 4.72 -10.52
N GLY A 200 2.25 5.81 -10.45
CA GLY A 200 3.45 5.90 -9.62
C GLY A 200 3.13 5.75 -8.13
N ALA A 201 2.05 6.39 -7.64
CA ALA A 201 1.65 6.26 -6.24
C ALA A 201 1.09 4.87 -5.94
N VAL A 202 0.35 4.25 -6.88
CA VAL A 202 -0.13 2.88 -6.73
C VAL A 202 1.03 1.88 -6.70
N TRP A 203 2.05 2.06 -7.55
CA TRP A 203 3.26 1.25 -7.55
C TRP A 203 4.01 1.37 -6.23
N LEU A 204 4.25 2.60 -5.76
CA LEU A 204 4.89 2.85 -4.48
C LEU A 204 4.04 2.30 -3.31
N GLY A 205 2.72 2.44 -3.36
CA GLY A 205 1.83 1.84 -2.37
C GLY A 205 1.93 0.30 -2.36
N PHE A 206 2.12 -0.33 -3.53
CA PHE A 206 2.38 -1.77 -3.61
C PHE A 206 3.73 -2.11 -2.98
N GLN A 207 4.75 -1.29 -3.21
CA GLN A 207 6.07 -1.45 -2.57
C GLN A 207 5.99 -1.34 -1.03
N ALA A 208 4.93 -0.78 -0.45
CA ALA A 208 4.74 -0.74 1.01
C ALA A 208 4.18 -2.04 1.61
N LEU A 209 3.62 -2.96 0.81
CA LEU A 209 2.93 -4.15 1.33
C LEU A 209 3.73 -4.96 2.35
N PRO A 210 5.05 -5.18 2.20
CA PRO A 210 5.83 -5.93 3.18
C PRO A 210 5.92 -5.32 4.58
N LEU A 211 5.48 -4.07 4.78
CA LEU A 211 5.33 -3.45 6.10
C LEU A 211 4.02 -3.85 6.80
N PHE A 212 3.11 -4.51 6.05
CA PHE A 212 1.80 -4.94 6.50
C PHE A 212 1.58 -6.46 6.37
N PRO A 213 2.41 -7.31 7.02
CA PRO A 213 2.24 -8.75 6.94
C PRO A 213 0.85 -9.20 7.44
N VAL A 214 0.37 -10.30 6.85
CA VAL A 214 -0.85 -10.99 7.27
C VAL A 214 -0.47 -12.09 8.25
N VAL A 215 -0.85 -11.90 9.51
CA VAL A 215 -0.54 -12.83 10.60
C VAL A 215 -1.77 -13.62 11.02
N PRO A 216 -1.62 -14.90 11.40
CA PRO A 216 -2.71 -15.65 12.02
C PRO A 216 -2.94 -15.19 13.47
N GLN A 217 -4.19 -14.89 13.80
CA GLN A 217 -4.65 -14.66 15.17
C GLN A 217 -5.76 -15.67 15.49
N GLY A 218 -5.39 -16.78 16.13
CA GLY A 218 -6.25 -17.95 16.23
C GLY A 218 -6.57 -18.49 14.82
N LEU A 219 -7.86 -18.66 14.51
CA LEU A 219 -8.33 -19.12 13.19
C LEU A 219 -8.52 -17.98 12.17
N ARG A 220 -7.95 -16.79 12.40
CA ARG A 220 -8.21 -15.59 11.60
C ARG A 220 -6.94 -15.07 10.96
N ALA A 221 -7.03 -14.60 9.71
CA ALA A 221 -6.02 -13.74 9.11
C ALA A 221 -6.27 -12.28 9.51
N VAL A 222 -5.24 -11.64 10.05
CA VAL A 222 -5.21 -10.21 10.42
C VAL A 222 -4.05 -9.55 9.68
N THR A 223 -4.32 -8.45 8.99
CA THR A 223 -3.26 -7.62 8.38
C THR A 223 -2.81 -6.59 9.40
N THR A 224 -1.51 -6.43 9.64
CA THR A 224 -1.03 -5.38 10.56
C THR A 224 -1.43 -4.00 10.05
N GLY A 225 -1.58 -3.02 10.95
CA GLY A 225 -2.16 -1.71 10.63
C GLY A 225 -3.69 -1.70 10.47
N PHE A 226 -4.34 -2.86 10.42
CA PHE A 226 -5.80 -2.97 10.37
C PHE A 226 -6.42 -3.39 11.69
N SER A 227 -7.63 -2.90 11.94
CA SER A 227 -8.47 -3.30 13.07
C SER A 227 -9.91 -3.58 12.61
N GLY A 228 -10.70 -4.23 13.47
CA GLY A 228 -12.09 -4.54 13.19
C GLY A 228 -12.29 -5.65 12.13
N ARG A 229 -13.51 -5.75 11.60
CA ARG A 229 -13.89 -6.77 10.60
C ARG A 229 -15.07 -6.30 9.76
N GLY A 230 -15.09 -6.69 8.47
CA GLY A 230 -16.21 -6.46 7.58
C GLY A 230 -16.54 -4.96 7.50
N LYS A 231 -17.76 -4.57 7.83
CA LYS A 231 -18.18 -3.15 7.83
C LYS A 231 -17.43 -2.28 8.86
N ARG A 232 -16.80 -2.90 9.87
CA ARG A 232 -16.00 -2.22 10.90
C ARG A 232 -14.50 -2.31 10.63
N GLU A 233 -14.07 -2.82 9.47
CA GLU A 233 -12.66 -2.87 9.11
C GLU A 233 -12.12 -1.43 8.94
N ARG A 234 -11.01 -1.13 9.61
CA ARG A 234 -10.34 0.17 9.64
C ARG A 234 -8.85 -0.02 9.37
N PHE A 235 -8.24 0.94 8.68
CA PHE A 235 -6.81 1.07 8.55
C PHE A 235 -6.35 2.28 9.35
N ALA A 236 -5.38 2.13 10.24
CA ALA A 236 -4.83 3.21 11.03
C ALA A 236 -3.32 3.33 10.78
N TRP A 237 -2.84 4.57 10.66
CA TRP A 237 -1.42 4.82 10.44
C TRP A 237 -0.91 6.05 11.20
N PRO A 238 0.34 6.03 11.67
CA PRO A 238 0.92 7.14 12.41
C PRO A 238 1.63 8.12 11.47
N VAL A 239 1.68 9.36 11.90
CA VAL A 239 2.45 10.46 11.32
C VAL A 239 3.41 10.95 12.40
N TRP A 240 4.68 11.05 12.05
CA TRP A 240 5.77 11.25 13.01
C TRP A 240 6.73 12.34 12.55
N SER A 241 7.37 13.01 13.50
CA SER A 241 8.34 14.08 13.24
C SER A 241 9.80 13.63 13.14
N PRO A 242 10.30 12.64 13.91
CA PRO A 242 11.70 12.22 13.80
C PRO A 242 12.00 11.46 12.51
N PRO A 243 13.17 11.62 11.87
CA PRO A 243 13.55 10.81 10.70
C PRO A 243 13.71 9.33 11.08
N LEU A 244 12.85 8.45 10.53
CA LEU A 244 12.83 7.02 10.82
C LEU A 244 13.35 6.17 9.66
N SER A 245 14.09 5.11 9.97
CA SER A 245 14.53 4.08 9.00
C SER A 245 13.38 3.18 8.59
N GLU A 246 13.57 2.37 7.53
CA GLU A 246 12.60 1.35 7.15
C GLU A 246 12.21 0.44 8.33
N ASP A 247 13.19 -0.03 9.11
CA ASP A 247 12.94 -0.91 10.27
C ASP A 247 12.14 -0.21 11.38
N ALA A 248 12.46 1.05 11.67
CA ALA A 248 11.71 1.82 12.66
C ALA A 248 10.27 2.07 12.19
N VAL A 249 10.07 2.38 10.90
CA VAL A 249 8.74 2.52 10.29
C VAL A 249 7.99 1.19 10.37
N ARG A 250 8.62 0.06 10.04
CA ARG A 250 8.02 -1.29 10.12
C ARG A 250 7.50 -1.60 11.52
N VAL A 251 8.27 -1.30 12.56
CA VAL A 251 7.85 -1.49 13.96
C VAL A 251 6.69 -0.55 14.31
N LEU A 252 6.79 0.72 13.91
CA LEU A 252 5.80 1.73 14.25
C LEU A 252 4.43 1.42 13.61
N VAL A 253 4.38 1.12 12.32
CA VAL A 253 3.13 0.76 11.62
C VAL A 253 2.60 -0.61 12.01
N GLY A 254 3.49 -1.52 12.45
CA GLY A 254 3.13 -2.83 13.00
C GLY A 254 2.56 -2.77 14.41
N THR A 255 2.63 -1.62 15.09
CA THR A 255 2.03 -1.45 16.42
C THR A 255 0.51 -1.58 16.31
N GLY A 256 -0.07 -2.57 17.00
CA GLY A 256 -1.51 -2.77 17.01
C GLY A 256 -2.24 -1.61 17.70
N ARG A 257 -3.47 -1.33 17.26
CA ARG A 257 -4.40 -0.36 17.88
C ARG A 257 -3.86 1.08 17.95
N LEU A 258 -3.16 1.55 16.90
CA LEU A 258 -2.65 2.92 16.80
C LEU A 258 -3.70 3.99 17.12
N ALA A 259 -4.93 3.85 16.61
CA ALA A 259 -6.03 4.78 16.84
C ALA A 259 -6.46 4.88 18.32
N GLU A 260 -6.07 3.92 19.15
CA GLU A 260 -6.42 3.84 20.57
C GLU A 260 -5.24 4.20 21.49
N THR A 261 -4.09 4.57 20.91
CA THR A 261 -2.92 4.97 21.68
C THR A 261 -3.15 6.29 22.40
N THR A 262 -2.64 6.40 23.64
CA THR A 262 -2.74 7.62 24.43
C THR A 262 -1.81 8.71 23.90
N HIS A 263 -2.07 9.96 24.27
CA HIS A 263 -1.21 11.07 23.92
C HIS A 263 0.23 10.87 24.40
N GLU A 264 0.43 10.37 25.63
CA GLU A 264 1.77 10.12 26.19
C GLU A 264 2.52 9.05 25.39
N TRP A 265 1.82 7.99 24.95
CA TRP A 265 2.42 6.95 24.12
C TRP A 265 2.93 7.51 22.79
N ARG A 266 2.17 8.42 22.18
CA ARG A 266 2.46 9.05 20.88
C ARG A 266 3.65 10.01 21.00
N VAL A 267 3.61 10.93 21.97
CA VAL A 267 4.69 11.89 22.24
C VAL A 267 6.02 11.18 22.51
N ALA A 268 6.01 10.11 23.32
CA ALA A 268 7.22 9.33 23.62
C ALA A 268 7.87 8.68 22.39
N ARG A 269 7.16 8.61 21.26
CA ARG A 269 7.64 8.03 19.99
C ARG A 269 7.75 9.05 18.86
N GLY A 270 7.54 10.33 19.16
CA GLY A 270 7.50 11.40 18.15
C GLY A 270 6.36 11.24 17.14
N VAL A 271 5.28 10.55 17.51
CA VAL A 271 4.06 10.47 16.71
C VAL A 271 3.23 11.72 17.00
N GLU A 272 3.01 12.53 15.97
CA GLU A 272 2.29 13.80 16.05
C GLU A 272 0.79 13.61 15.79
N GLN A 273 0.44 12.68 14.88
CA GLN A 273 -0.93 12.42 14.47
C GLN A 273 -1.12 10.93 14.17
N VAL A 274 -2.30 10.39 14.45
CA VAL A 274 -2.73 9.10 13.91
C VAL A 274 -3.92 9.34 13.01
N PHE A 275 -3.87 8.88 11.77
CA PHE A 275 -5.04 8.86 10.90
C PHE A 275 -5.68 7.48 10.92
N GLU A 276 -6.99 7.46 10.72
CA GLU A 276 -7.73 6.23 10.51
C GLU A 276 -8.68 6.38 9.33
N SER A 277 -8.80 5.36 8.49
CA SER A 277 -9.78 5.31 7.41
C SER A 277 -10.59 4.02 7.47
N ALA A 278 -11.89 4.15 7.21
CA ALA A 278 -12.77 3.00 7.06
C ALA A 278 -12.56 2.29 5.71
N VAL A 279 -12.58 0.95 5.75
CA VAL A 279 -12.69 0.15 4.53
C VAL A 279 -14.17 0.00 4.16
N ILE A 280 -14.56 0.65 3.06
CA ILE A 280 -15.91 0.58 2.52
C ILE A 280 -15.93 -0.45 1.40
N ARG A 281 -16.85 -1.42 1.48
CA ARG A 281 -17.08 -2.40 0.41
C ARG A 281 -18.42 -2.18 -0.26
N SER A 282 -18.42 -2.17 -1.60
CA SER A 282 -19.65 -2.10 -2.40
C SER A 282 -20.43 -3.41 -2.36
N SER A 283 -21.67 -3.40 -2.84
CA SER A 283 -22.48 -4.62 -2.98
C SER A 283 -21.84 -5.68 -3.89
N GLN A 284 -20.99 -5.25 -4.83
CA GLN A 284 -20.23 -6.13 -5.73
C GLN A 284 -18.90 -6.61 -5.11
N GLY A 285 -18.60 -6.22 -3.85
CA GLY A 285 -17.43 -6.67 -3.10
C GLY A 285 -16.18 -5.80 -3.25
N TYR A 286 -16.18 -4.78 -4.13
CA TYR A 286 -15.04 -3.89 -4.31
C TYR A 286 -14.81 -3.04 -3.05
N GLY A 287 -13.57 -2.96 -2.59
CA GLY A 287 -13.15 -2.11 -1.48
C GLY A 287 -12.73 -0.70 -1.92
N ASN A 288 -12.77 0.26 -1.02
CA ASN A 288 -12.11 1.56 -1.09
C ASN A 288 -11.82 2.02 0.34
N PHE A 289 -10.81 2.87 0.51
CA PHE A 289 -10.72 3.68 1.72
C PHE A 289 -11.72 4.84 1.69
N ALA A 290 -12.33 5.11 2.84
CA ALA A 290 -13.04 6.35 3.12
C ALA A 290 -12.06 7.53 3.30
N ALA A 291 -12.59 8.74 3.45
CA ALA A 291 -11.79 9.86 3.96
C ALA A 291 -11.12 9.48 5.29
N ALA A 292 -9.90 9.99 5.50
CA ALA A 292 -9.16 9.74 6.73
C ALA A 292 -9.64 10.68 7.84
N ASP A 293 -9.91 10.11 9.00
CA ASP A 293 -10.22 10.84 10.23
C ASP A 293 -8.95 11.00 11.07
N PRO A 294 -8.59 12.21 11.54
CA PRO A 294 -7.57 12.37 12.56
C PRO A 294 -8.07 11.82 13.91
N ARG A 295 -7.21 11.08 14.61
CA ARG A 295 -7.43 10.44 15.93
C ARG A 295 -6.53 10.99 17.01
#